data_AF-A0A352NSA1-F1
#
_entry.id   AF-A0A352NSA1-F1
#
_cell.length_a   1.000
_cell.length_b   1.000
_cell.length_c   1.000
_cell.angle_alpha   90.00
_cell.angle_beta   90.00
_cell.angle_gamma   90.00
#
_symmetry.space_group_name_H-M   'P 1'
#
loop_
_entity.id
_entity.type
_entity.pdbx_description
1 polymer ?
#
loop_
_entity_poly.entity_id
_entity_poly.type
_entity_poly.pdbx_seq_one_letter_code
_entity_poly.pdbx_strand_id
1 'polypeptide(L)'
;MFVMIVKGLVWTKLLPSKVKIMAFFILTAMMFRYICILILFLDNNIKYLYMLKMPFFLNLIAVPMIALTLIYIFMRRDNIKFHYIFILSALLCVLYGFTVYNCGAVVKNVQQYPFVWGYTMNFPKDSYIYWSYVLFNTLVLFFSLGFMGKNNPNRFGIYMMVFAAAVTSAELIAWFLNVNILVQPILGDMSWIAVFIYVLNKIKKRVASG
;
A
#
# COMPACT_ATOMS: atom_id res chain seq x y z
N MET A 1 -3.89 11.18 -5.25
CA MET A 1 -3.36 10.48 -4.05
C MET A 1 -3.23 11.36 -2.83
N PHE A 2 -2.49 12.47 -2.89
CA PHE A 2 -2.30 13.39 -1.76
C PHE A 2 -3.60 13.78 -1.03
N VAL A 3 -4.64 14.17 -1.77
CA VAL A 3 -5.95 14.54 -1.18
C VAL A 3 -6.55 13.40 -0.34
N MET A 4 -6.50 12.16 -0.84
CA MET A 4 -7.03 10.99 -0.11
C MET A 4 -6.22 10.71 1.16
N ILE A 5 -4.90 10.81 1.08
CA ILE A 5 -4.00 10.58 2.22
C ILE A 5 -4.21 11.64 3.30
N VAL A 6 -4.24 12.92 2.93
CA VAL A 6 -4.46 14.04 3.87
C VAL A 6 -5.83 13.91 4.54
N LYS A 7 -6.89 13.59 3.77
CA LYS A 7 -8.22 13.35 4.32
C LYS A 7 -8.23 12.18 5.30
N GLY A 8 -7.53 11.10 4.99
CA GLY A 8 -7.32 9.97 5.89
C GLY A 8 -6.63 10.38 7.19
N LEU A 9 -5.55 11.17 7.10
CA LEU A 9 -4.78 11.64 8.24
C LEU A 9 -5.65 12.48 9.18
N VAL A 10 -6.50 13.37 8.65
CA VAL A 10 -7.46 14.13 9.45
C VAL A 10 -8.42 13.20 10.21
N TRP A 11 -8.92 12.16 9.55
CA TRP A 11 -9.85 11.21 10.16
C TRP A 11 -9.21 10.32 11.23
N THR A 12 -7.89 10.14 11.24
CA THR A 12 -7.22 9.34 12.27
C THR A 12 -7.51 9.83 13.69
N LYS A 13 -7.77 11.13 13.87
CA LYS A 13 -8.14 11.72 15.17
C LYS A 13 -9.43 11.14 15.75
N LEU A 14 -10.35 10.68 14.90
CA LEU A 14 -11.67 10.17 15.26
C LEU A 14 -11.72 8.64 15.38
N LEU A 15 -10.59 7.95 15.20
CA LEU A 15 -10.53 6.49 15.20
C LEU A 15 -10.34 5.92 16.62
N PRO A 16 -10.76 4.66 16.87
CA PRO A 16 -10.34 3.92 18.06
C PRO A 16 -8.81 3.84 18.17
N SER A 17 -8.28 3.90 19.40
CA SER A 17 -6.83 4.02 19.67
C SER A 17 -5.98 2.98 18.93
N LYS A 18 -6.43 1.73 18.88
CA LYS A 18 -5.74 0.62 18.20
C LYS A 18 -5.57 0.86 16.70
N VAL A 19 -6.68 1.15 16.00
CA VAL A 19 -6.67 1.38 14.54
C VAL A 19 -6.03 2.74 14.20
N LYS A 20 -6.15 3.73 15.09
CA LYS A 20 -5.54 5.05 14.92
C LYS A 20 -4.04 4.98 14.68
N ILE A 21 -3.31 4.21 15.50
CA ILE A 21 -1.85 4.10 15.40
C ILE A 21 -1.45 3.50 14.06
N MET A 22 -2.09 2.39 13.66
CA MET A 22 -1.84 1.75 12.36
C MET A 22 -2.17 2.67 11.19
N ALA A 23 -3.34 3.31 11.22
CA ALA A 23 -3.76 4.21 10.16
C ALA A 23 -2.80 5.40 10.01
N PHE A 24 -2.34 5.98 11.11
CA PHE A 24 -1.35 7.04 11.08
C PHE A 24 -0.03 6.59 10.44
N PHE A 25 0.49 5.44 10.84
CA PHE A 25 1.73 4.89 10.28
C PHE A 25 1.61 4.62 8.77
N ILE A 26 0.56 3.90 8.35
CA ILE A 26 0.29 3.56 6.95
C ILE A 26 0.18 4.82 6.08
N LEU A 27 -0.63 5.80 6.50
CA LEU A 27 -0.88 6.99 5.69
C LEU A 27 0.36 7.87 5.62
N THR A 28 1.16 7.94 6.69
CA THR A 28 2.43 8.66 6.70
C THR A 28 3.45 7.99 5.77
N ALA A 29 3.55 6.66 5.79
CA ALA A 29 4.41 5.92 4.87
C ALA A 29 4.02 6.13 3.40
N MET A 30 2.73 6.06 3.08
CA MET A 30 2.25 6.38 1.73
C MET A 30 2.50 7.84 1.36
N MET A 31 2.36 8.78 2.30
CA MET A 31 2.67 10.20 2.06
C MET A 31 4.14 10.37 1.64
N PHE A 32 5.08 9.78 2.39
CA PHE A 32 6.51 9.83 2.05
C PHE A 32 6.82 9.20 0.69
N ARG A 33 6.17 8.07 0.37
CA ARG A 33 6.27 7.47 -0.97
C ARG A 33 5.87 8.46 -2.06
N TYR A 34 4.70 9.09 -1.97
CA TYR A 34 4.24 9.99 -3.02
C TYR A 34 5.05 11.28 -3.11
N ILE A 35 5.57 11.79 -1.99
CA ILE A 35 6.54 12.89 -2.00
C ILE A 35 7.79 12.46 -2.77
N CYS A 36 8.32 11.26 -2.51
CA CYS A 36 9.47 10.71 -3.23
C CYS A 36 9.20 10.55 -4.74
N ILE A 37 8.04 10.02 -5.13
CA ILE A 37 7.65 9.88 -6.53
C ILE A 37 7.56 11.24 -7.21
N LEU A 38 7.02 12.25 -6.53
CA LEU A 38 6.96 13.61 -7.03
C LEU A 38 8.35 14.22 -7.22
N ILE A 39 9.29 13.98 -6.30
CA ILE A 39 10.69 14.43 -6.46
C ILE A 39 11.32 13.74 -7.67
N LEU A 40 11.18 12.41 -7.81
CA LEU A 40 11.71 11.66 -8.96
C LEU A 40 11.14 12.11 -10.30
N PHE A 41 9.91 12.62 -10.30
CA PHE A 41 9.24 13.14 -11.49
C PHE A 41 9.75 14.54 -11.88
N LEU A 42 10.01 15.41 -10.88
CA LEU A 42 10.42 16.80 -11.12
C LEU A 42 11.93 17.01 -11.23
N ASP A 43 12.73 16.10 -10.69
CA ASP A 43 14.19 16.24 -10.71
C ASP A 43 14.75 15.95 -12.10
N ASN A 44 15.74 16.75 -12.48
CA ASN A 44 16.48 16.61 -13.73
C ASN A 44 17.82 15.90 -13.53
N ASN A 45 18.31 15.78 -12.29
CA ASN A 45 19.63 15.26 -11.98
C ASN A 45 19.56 13.94 -11.20
N ILE A 46 20.18 12.89 -11.73
CA ILE A 46 20.18 11.56 -11.12
C ILE A 46 21.00 11.45 -9.81
N LYS A 47 21.93 12.38 -9.56
CA LYS A 47 23.00 12.24 -8.55
C LYS A 47 22.52 11.89 -7.14
N TYR A 48 21.43 12.51 -6.67
CA TYR A 48 20.91 12.32 -5.32
C TYR A 48 19.66 11.45 -5.25
N LEU A 49 19.11 11.05 -6.40
CA LEU A 49 17.86 10.31 -6.45
C LEU A 49 17.98 8.95 -5.76
N TYR A 50 19.15 8.31 -5.79
CA TYR A 50 19.36 7.04 -5.09
C TYR A 50 19.07 7.11 -3.58
N MET A 51 19.26 8.26 -2.92
CA MET A 51 18.95 8.42 -1.48
C MET A 51 17.45 8.25 -1.18
N LEU A 52 16.59 8.45 -2.18
CA LEU A 52 15.15 8.26 -2.08
C LEU A 52 14.72 6.78 -2.16
N LYS A 53 15.67 5.83 -2.29
CA LYS A 53 15.42 4.39 -2.32
C LYS A 53 14.49 3.94 -1.19
N MET A 54 14.72 4.41 0.03
CA MET A 54 13.90 4.04 1.18
C MET A 54 12.45 4.49 1.00
N PRO A 55 12.12 5.80 0.92
CA PRO A 55 10.73 6.22 0.78
C PRO A 55 10.06 5.71 -0.50
N PHE A 56 10.81 5.46 -1.58
CA PHE A 56 10.28 4.94 -2.83
C PHE A 56 9.56 3.60 -2.65
N PHE A 57 10.19 2.64 -1.97
CA PHE A 57 9.66 1.28 -1.83
C PHE A 57 8.70 1.09 -0.64
N LEU A 58 8.23 2.16 0.00
CA LEU A 58 7.31 2.06 1.15
C LEU A 58 5.97 1.38 0.83
N ASN A 59 5.59 1.21 -0.44
CA ASN A 59 4.42 0.40 -0.80
C ASN A 59 4.56 -1.06 -0.40
N LEU A 60 5.78 -1.62 -0.45
CA LEU A 60 6.06 -3.01 -0.10
C LEU A 60 5.66 -3.33 1.34
N ILE A 61 5.56 -2.32 2.21
CA ILE A 61 5.11 -2.47 3.59
C ILE A 61 3.73 -1.85 3.86
N ALA A 62 3.47 -0.67 3.31
CA ALA A 62 2.23 0.05 3.59
C ALA A 62 1.00 -0.70 3.05
N VAL A 63 1.08 -1.29 1.86
CA VAL A 63 -0.04 -2.04 1.29
C VAL A 63 -0.33 -3.33 2.07
N PRO A 64 0.66 -4.17 2.43
CA PRO A 64 0.41 -5.31 3.31
C PRO A 64 -0.18 -4.91 4.67
N MET A 65 0.28 -3.81 5.26
CA MET A 65 -0.31 -3.29 6.50
C MET A 65 -1.76 -2.83 6.32
N ILE A 66 -2.10 -2.20 5.19
CA ILE A 66 -3.50 -1.88 4.84
C ILE A 66 -4.32 -3.16 4.79
N ALA A 67 -3.87 -4.15 4.03
CA ALA A 67 -4.59 -5.43 3.88
C ALA A 67 -4.84 -6.11 5.23
N LEU A 68 -3.81 -6.23 6.08
CA LEU A 68 -3.94 -6.83 7.42
C LEU A 68 -4.89 -6.04 8.33
N THR A 69 -4.82 -4.71 8.29
CA THR A 69 -5.71 -3.85 9.08
C THR A 69 -7.17 -3.99 8.63
N LEU A 70 -7.40 -4.06 7.32
CA LEU A 70 -8.73 -4.24 6.74
C LEU A 70 -9.31 -5.62 7.05
N ILE A 71 -8.51 -6.69 6.90
CA ILE A 71 -8.88 -8.05 7.29
C ILE A 71 -9.38 -8.07 8.73
N TYR A 72 -8.62 -7.47 9.65
CA TYR A 72 -9.03 -7.39 11.05
C TYR A 72 -10.35 -6.66 11.27
N ILE A 73 -10.54 -5.52 10.61
CA ILE A 73 -11.76 -4.73 10.78
C ILE A 73 -12.97 -5.54 10.29
N PHE A 74 -12.83 -6.29 9.20
CA PHE A 74 -13.90 -7.11 8.66
C PHE A 74 -14.14 -8.40 9.46
N MET A 75 -13.09 -8.96 10.06
CA MET A 75 -13.13 -10.19 10.86
C MET A 75 -13.31 -9.96 12.37
N ARG A 76 -13.66 -8.74 12.79
CA ARG A 76 -13.75 -8.38 14.21
C ARG A 76 -14.65 -9.31 15.06
N ARG A 77 -15.57 -10.06 14.44
CA ARG A 77 -16.42 -11.06 15.10
C ARG A 77 -15.68 -12.35 15.50
N ASP A 78 -14.54 -12.67 14.89
CA ASP A 78 -13.85 -13.96 15.03
C ASP A 78 -12.75 -13.96 16.13
N ASN A 79 -12.86 -13.10 17.16
CA ASN A 79 -11.95 -13.02 18.32
C ASN A 79 -10.44 -12.77 18.04
N ILE A 80 -10.07 -12.38 16.82
CA ILE A 80 -8.67 -12.03 16.49
C ILE A 80 -8.23 -10.82 17.33
N LYS A 81 -7.20 -11.01 18.16
CA LYS A 81 -6.64 -9.91 18.97
C LYS A 81 -5.84 -8.98 18.07
N PHE A 82 -6.08 -7.67 18.18
CA PHE A 82 -5.35 -6.65 17.42
C PHE A 82 -3.82 -6.72 17.63
N HIS A 83 -3.38 -7.27 18.76
CA HIS A 83 -1.96 -7.47 19.07
C HIS A 83 -1.23 -8.31 18.01
N TYR A 84 -1.89 -9.32 17.42
CA TYR A 84 -1.27 -10.14 16.36
C TYR A 84 -0.93 -9.32 15.11
N ILE A 85 -1.79 -8.37 14.73
CA ILE A 85 -1.55 -7.48 13.59
C ILE A 85 -0.39 -6.55 13.91
N PHE A 86 -0.28 -6.10 15.17
CA PHE A 86 0.82 -5.26 15.60
C PHE A 86 2.16 -5.99 15.50
N ILE A 87 2.23 -7.23 15.98
CA ILE A 87 3.42 -8.09 15.83
C ILE A 87 3.76 -8.29 14.36
N LEU A 88 2.77 -8.66 13.53
CA LEU A 88 2.98 -8.91 12.11
C LEU A 88 3.45 -7.65 11.37
N SER A 89 2.92 -6.47 11.73
CA SER A 89 3.34 -5.19 11.17
C SER A 89 4.79 -4.83 11.55
N ALA A 90 5.22 -5.13 12.78
CA ALA A 90 6.60 -4.92 13.21
C ALA A 90 7.55 -5.86 12.45
N LEU A 91 7.15 -7.11 12.25
CA LEU A 91 7.91 -8.07 11.44
C LEU A 91 8.03 -7.60 9.99
N LEU A 92 6.95 -7.06 9.40
CA LEU A 92 6.99 -6.45 8.06
C LEU A 92 7.94 -5.25 8.01
N CYS A 93 8.03 -4.42 9.06
CA CYS A 93 9.02 -3.32 9.14
C CYS A 93 10.45 -3.84 9.08
N VAL A 94 10.75 -4.88 9.85
CA VAL A 94 12.10 -5.48 9.88
C VAL A 94 12.44 -6.10 8.51
N LEU A 95 11.52 -6.88 7.93
CA LEU A 95 11.70 -7.48 6.61
C LEU A 95 11.89 -6.43 5.51
N TYR A 96 11.12 -5.34 5.57
CA TYR A 96 11.26 -4.23 4.64
C TYR A 96 12.63 -3.55 4.77
N GLY A 97 13.05 -3.22 6.00
CA GLY A 97 14.36 -2.64 6.24
C GLY A 97 15.50 -3.54 5.73
N PHE A 98 15.41 -4.86 6.00
CA PHE A 98 16.36 -5.84 5.51
C PHE A 98 16.39 -5.92 3.98
N THR A 99 15.22 -5.97 3.34
CA THR A 99 15.10 -6.04 1.87
C THR A 99 15.70 -4.80 1.22
N VAL A 100 15.32 -3.60 1.67
CA VAL A 100 15.81 -2.34 1.09
C VAL A 100 17.30 -2.13 1.37
N TYR A 101 17.82 -2.60 2.50
CA TYR A 101 19.25 -2.50 2.79
C TYR A 101 20.08 -3.40 1.85
N ASN A 102 19.70 -4.68 1.72
CA ASN A 102 20.50 -5.67 1.00
C ASN A 102 20.31 -5.65 -0.52
N CYS A 103 19.13 -5.26 -1.02
CA CYS A 103 18.83 -5.37 -2.45
C CYS A 103 19.32 -4.13 -3.20
N GLY A 104 19.97 -4.33 -4.35
CA GLY A 104 20.52 -3.24 -5.16
C GLY A 104 19.45 -2.57 -6.00
N ALA A 105 19.05 -1.35 -5.64
CA ALA A 105 18.15 -0.55 -6.47
C ALA A 105 18.92 0.12 -7.63
N VAL A 106 18.28 0.28 -8.78
CA VAL A 106 18.82 1.03 -9.91
C VAL A 106 17.85 2.15 -10.27
N VAL A 107 18.37 3.39 -10.34
CA VAL A 107 17.63 4.54 -10.83
C VAL A 107 17.71 4.53 -12.36
N LYS A 108 16.56 4.54 -13.02
CA LYS A 108 16.45 4.54 -14.48
C LYS A 108 15.74 5.82 -14.94
N ASN A 109 16.26 6.43 -16.00
CA ASN A 109 15.57 7.51 -16.69
C ASN A 109 14.51 6.91 -17.62
N VAL A 110 13.28 7.43 -17.55
CA VAL A 110 12.12 6.88 -18.23
C VAL A 110 11.87 7.55 -19.60
N GLN A 111 12.76 8.48 -20.00
CA GLN A 111 12.75 9.16 -21.30
C GLN A 111 12.78 8.24 -22.54
N GLN A 112 12.98 6.93 -22.36
CA GLN A 112 12.75 5.95 -23.44
C GLN A 112 11.29 5.87 -23.90
N TYR A 113 10.32 6.36 -23.11
CA TYR A 113 8.92 6.43 -23.51
C TYR A 113 8.54 7.87 -23.91
N PRO A 114 8.02 8.10 -25.13
CA PRO A 114 7.88 9.43 -25.73
C PRO A 114 6.95 10.40 -24.98
N PHE A 115 6.17 9.93 -24.00
CA PHE A 115 5.22 10.74 -23.25
C PHE A 115 5.50 10.79 -21.74
N VAL A 116 6.64 10.27 -21.29
CA VAL A 116 6.89 10.09 -19.86
C VAL A 116 8.24 10.65 -19.43
N TRP A 117 8.19 11.54 -18.44
CA TRP A 117 9.31 12.31 -17.95
C TRP A 117 9.66 11.88 -16.52
N GLY A 118 10.95 12.00 -16.18
CA GLY A 118 11.46 11.74 -14.84
C GLY A 118 12.13 10.37 -14.67
N TYR A 119 12.37 10.03 -13.40
CA TYR A 119 13.12 8.85 -13.00
C TYR A 119 12.24 7.81 -12.29
N THR A 120 12.66 6.55 -12.37
CA THR A 120 12.04 5.45 -11.64
C THR A 120 13.13 4.60 -10.98
N MET A 121 12.74 3.78 -10.00
CA MET A 121 13.64 2.81 -9.38
C MET A 121 13.06 1.41 -9.44
N ASN A 122 13.94 0.44 -9.63
CA ASN A 122 13.60 -0.96 -9.46
C ASN A 122 14.74 -1.77 -8.85
N PHE A 123 14.42 -2.97 -8.41
CA PHE A 123 15.40 -3.99 -8.02
C PHE A 123 15.57 -4.97 -9.19
N PRO A 124 16.45 -4.70 -10.17
CA PRO A 124 16.52 -5.49 -11.40
C PRO A 124 17.01 -6.93 -11.17
N LYS A 125 17.87 -7.14 -10.17
CA LYS A 125 18.42 -8.46 -9.82
C LYS A 125 17.55 -9.23 -8.82
N ASP A 126 16.64 -8.55 -8.13
CA ASP A 126 15.85 -9.11 -7.03
C ASP A 126 14.36 -9.21 -7.40
N SER A 127 14.07 -9.81 -8.56
CA SER A 127 12.71 -9.97 -9.08
C SER A 127 11.79 -10.78 -8.14
N TYR A 128 12.37 -11.64 -7.29
CA TYR A 128 11.65 -12.41 -6.27
C TYR A 128 10.85 -11.53 -5.30
N ILE A 129 11.29 -10.28 -5.04
CA ILE A 129 10.58 -9.34 -4.17
C ILE A 129 9.18 -9.07 -4.73
N TYR A 130 9.09 -8.74 -6.01
CA TYR A 130 7.82 -8.42 -6.64
C TYR A 130 6.94 -9.68 -6.79
N TRP A 131 7.53 -10.85 -7.06
CA TRP A 131 6.79 -12.12 -7.06
C TRP A 131 6.20 -12.45 -5.68
N SER A 132 6.97 -12.24 -4.60
CA SER A 132 6.48 -12.40 -3.24
C SER A 132 5.32 -11.45 -2.94
N TYR A 133 5.36 -10.24 -3.51
CA TYR A 133 4.32 -9.23 -3.37
C TYR A 133 3.05 -9.57 -4.16
N VAL A 134 3.17 -10.17 -5.35
CA VAL A 134 2.04 -10.75 -6.11
C VAL A 134 1.43 -11.92 -5.35
N LEU A 135 2.26 -12.82 -4.80
CA LEU A 135 1.81 -13.96 -4.00
C LEU A 135 1.02 -13.47 -2.77
N PHE A 136 1.53 -12.46 -2.06
CA PHE A 136 0.83 -11.85 -0.94
C PHE A 136 -0.55 -11.29 -1.34
N ASN A 137 -0.63 -10.50 -2.42
CA ASN A 137 -1.93 -9.96 -2.88
C ASN A 137 -2.90 -11.07 -3.29
N THR A 138 -2.39 -12.14 -3.91
CA THR A 138 -3.18 -13.32 -4.28
C THR A 138 -3.74 -14.04 -3.05
N LEU A 139 -2.95 -14.21 -1.98
CA LEU A 139 -3.42 -14.76 -0.72
C LEU A 139 -4.50 -13.89 -0.09
N VAL A 140 -4.33 -12.56 -0.09
CA VAL A 140 -5.34 -11.61 0.40
C VAL A 140 -6.63 -11.70 -0.40
N LEU A 141 -6.54 -11.89 -1.73
CA LEU A 141 -7.68 -12.08 -2.61
C LEU A 141 -8.47 -13.33 -2.23
N PHE A 142 -7.81 -14.49 -2.16
CA PHE A 142 -8.47 -15.75 -1.78
C PHE A 142 -9.08 -15.69 -0.39
N PHE A 143 -8.34 -15.12 0.57
CA PHE A 143 -8.83 -14.95 1.92
C PHE A 143 -10.09 -14.08 1.94
N SER A 144 -10.07 -12.94 1.25
CA SER A 144 -11.21 -12.02 1.17
C SER A 144 -12.44 -12.63 0.51
N LEU A 145 -12.26 -13.44 -0.55
CA LEU A 145 -13.34 -14.18 -1.20
C LEU A 145 -14.01 -15.18 -0.24
N GLY A 146 -13.22 -15.87 0.59
CA GLY A 146 -13.75 -16.77 1.62
C GLY A 146 -14.70 -16.11 2.62
N PHE A 147 -14.57 -14.79 2.84
CA PHE A 147 -15.47 -14.02 3.72
C PHE A 147 -16.69 -13.42 3.02
N MET A 148 -16.76 -13.45 1.69
CA MET A 148 -17.91 -12.87 0.96
C MET A 148 -19.23 -13.60 1.24
N GLY A 149 -19.19 -14.91 1.47
CA GLY A 149 -20.37 -15.72 1.77
C GLY A 149 -20.93 -15.55 3.19
N LYS A 150 -20.15 -14.98 4.12
CA LYS A 150 -20.60 -14.74 5.50
C LYS A 150 -21.46 -13.48 5.57
N ASN A 151 -22.41 -13.43 6.50
CA ASN A 151 -23.27 -12.26 6.70
C ASN A 151 -22.50 -11.08 7.35
N ASN A 152 -21.55 -10.53 6.61
CA ASN A 152 -20.69 -9.44 7.06
C ASN A 152 -21.38 -8.09 6.78
N PRO A 153 -21.50 -7.19 7.77
CA PRO A 153 -22.07 -5.85 7.58
C PRO A 153 -21.27 -4.95 6.63
N ASN A 154 -20.11 -5.40 6.13
CA ASN A 154 -19.27 -4.64 5.20
C ASN A 154 -18.92 -5.38 3.89
N ARG A 155 -19.89 -6.09 3.29
CA ARG A 155 -19.69 -6.79 1.99
C ARG A 155 -19.06 -5.90 0.93
N PHE A 156 -19.50 -4.66 0.79
CA PHE A 156 -18.94 -3.71 -0.17
C PHE A 156 -17.45 -3.41 0.05
N GLY A 157 -17.01 -3.27 1.31
CA GLY A 157 -15.59 -3.11 1.64
C GLY A 157 -14.75 -4.34 1.27
N ILE A 158 -15.32 -5.54 1.37
CA ILE A 158 -14.67 -6.80 0.95
C ILE A 158 -14.55 -6.86 -0.58
N TYR A 159 -15.58 -6.47 -1.33
CA TYR A 159 -15.50 -6.36 -2.80
C TYR A 159 -14.42 -5.37 -3.24
N MET A 160 -14.35 -4.20 -2.62
CA MET A 160 -13.28 -3.23 -2.91
C MET A 160 -11.89 -3.81 -2.63
N MET A 161 -11.74 -4.57 -1.54
CA MET A 161 -10.47 -5.20 -1.17
C MET A 161 -10.03 -6.25 -2.19
N VAL A 162 -10.97 -7.10 -2.65
CA VAL A 162 -10.72 -8.06 -3.73
C VAL A 162 -10.30 -7.34 -5.01
N PHE A 163 -11.01 -6.27 -5.37
CA PHE A 163 -10.66 -5.46 -6.53
C PHE A 163 -9.25 -4.85 -6.39
N ALA A 164 -8.91 -4.29 -5.22
CA ALA A 164 -7.59 -3.70 -4.99
C ALA A 164 -6.45 -4.73 -5.09
N ALA A 165 -6.64 -5.92 -4.52
CA ALA A 165 -5.68 -7.02 -4.64
C ALA A 165 -5.52 -7.50 -6.09
N ALA A 166 -6.62 -7.59 -6.85
CA ALA A 166 -6.60 -7.97 -8.26
C ALA A 166 -5.89 -6.92 -9.12
N VAL A 167 -6.21 -5.63 -8.96
CA VAL A 167 -5.56 -4.52 -9.67
C VAL A 167 -4.06 -4.49 -9.38
N THR A 168 -3.67 -4.62 -8.11
CA THR A 168 -2.25 -4.63 -7.73
C THR A 168 -1.50 -5.80 -8.35
N SER A 169 -2.10 -7.00 -8.33
CA SER A 169 -1.48 -8.19 -8.93
C SER A 169 -1.36 -8.05 -10.45
N ALA A 170 -2.43 -7.59 -11.12
CA ALA A 170 -2.44 -7.37 -12.56
C ALA A 170 -1.42 -6.29 -12.98
N GLU A 171 -1.33 -5.19 -12.24
CA GLU A 171 -0.38 -4.10 -12.51
C GLU A 171 1.07 -4.57 -12.38
N LEU A 172 1.39 -5.36 -11.35
CA LEU A 172 2.74 -5.92 -11.17
C LEU A 172 3.11 -6.93 -12.26
N ILE A 173 2.17 -7.79 -12.65
CA ILE A 173 2.39 -8.76 -13.74
C ILE A 173 2.59 -8.01 -15.07
N ALA A 174 1.77 -7.00 -15.36
CA ALA A 174 1.92 -6.16 -16.55
C ALA A 174 3.28 -5.44 -16.57
N TRP A 175 3.69 -4.90 -15.41
CA TRP A 175 4.98 -4.25 -15.25
C TRP A 175 6.15 -5.21 -15.49
N PHE A 176 6.04 -6.47 -15.06
CA PHE A 176 7.00 -7.52 -15.37
C PHE A 176 7.08 -7.89 -16.85
N LEU A 177 5.94 -7.89 -17.54
CA LEU A 177 5.85 -8.14 -18.97
C LEU A 177 6.29 -6.91 -19.81
N ASN A 178 6.80 -5.86 -19.18
CA ASN A 178 7.13 -4.56 -19.77
C ASN A 178 5.93 -3.86 -20.44
N VAL A 179 4.70 -4.27 -20.10
CA VAL A 179 3.46 -3.60 -20.49
C VAL A 179 3.16 -2.53 -19.43
N ASN A 180 3.95 -1.47 -19.47
CA ASN A 180 3.90 -0.40 -18.48
C ASN A 180 2.80 0.61 -18.85
N ILE A 181 1.62 0.47 -18.23
CA ILE A 181 0.54 1.47 -18.34
C ILE A 181 0.98 2.78 -17.66
N LEU A 182 1.67 2.66 -16.53
CA LEU A 182 2.31 3.74 -15.79
C LEU A 182 3.76 3.38 -15.50
N VAL A 183 4.60 4.39 -15.27
CA VAL A 183 6.03 4.24 -14.92
C VAL A 183 6.24 3.38 -13.69
N GLN A 184 5.29 3.47 -12.77
CA GLN A 184 5.35 2.89 -11.44
C GLN A 184 3.97 2.31 -11.10
N PRO A 185 3.91 1.26 -10.26
CA PRO A 185 2.65 0.67 -9.85
C PRO A 185 1.89 1.62 -8.92
N ILE A 186 1.02 2.45 -9.50
CA ILE A 186 0.26 3.51 -8.81
C ILE A 186 -1.22 3.11 -8.70
N LEU A 187 -1.75 2.34 -9.65
CA LEU A 187 -3.17 1.96 -9.65
C LEU A 187 -3.50 1.04 -8.48
N GLY A 188 -2.62 0.08 -8.19
CA GLY A 188 -2.71 -0.79 -7.03
C GLY A 188 -2.71 0.01 -5.73
N ASP A 189 -1.74 0.91 -5.56
CA ASP A 189 -1.68 1.78 -4.39
C ASP A 189 -2.93 2.65 -4.23
N MET A 190 -3.42 3.25 -5.34
CA MET A 190 -4.65 4.05 -5.37
C MET A 190 -5.85 3.25 -4.89
N SER A 191 -6.00 2.03 -5.39
CA SER A 191 -7.09 1.14 -5.00
C SER A 191 -7.02 0.80 -3.52
N TRP A 192 -5.85 0.42 -3.00
CA TRP A 192 -5.66 0.10 -1.59
C TRP A 192 -5.94 1.28 -0.65
N ILE A 193 -5.44 2.48 -0.97
CA ILE A 193 -5.76 3.67 -0.18
C ILE A 193 -7.25 3.97 -0.24
N ALA A 194 -7.90 3.86 -1.41
CA ALA A 194 -9.33 4.12 -1.52
C ALA A 194 -10.15 3.19 -0.61
N VAL A 195 -9.84 1.89 -0.58
CA VAL A 195 -10.48 0.92 0.33
C VAL A 195 -10.22 1.32 1.78
N PHE A 196 -8.98 1.67 2.11
CA PHE A 196 -8.60 2.03 3.47
C PHE A 196 -9.38 3.25 3.95
N ILE A 197 -9.43 4.32 3.16
CA ILE A 197 -10.18 5.54 3.46
C ILE A 197 -11.67 5.27 3.60
N TYR A 198 -12.27 4.45 2.73
CA TYR A 198 -13.66 4.03 2.86
C TYR A 198 -13.94 3.37 4.22
N VAL A 199 -13.08 2.43 4.63
CA VAL A 199 -13.24 1.73 5.90
C VAL A 199 -13.02 2.64 7.09
N LEU A 200 -11.98 3.49 7.07
CA LEU A 200 -11.73 4.48 8.12
C LEU A 200 -12.93 5.40 8.32
N ASN A 201 -13.58 5.84 7.24
CA ASN A 201 -14.79 6.65 7.31
C ASN A 201 -15.95 5.94 8.01
N LYS A 202 -16.07 4.62 7.83
CA LYS A 202 -17.15 3.80 8.40
C LYS A 202 -16.94 3.52 9.89
N ILE A 203 -15.69 3.42 10.34
CA ILE A 203 -15.34 3.13 11.74
C ILE A 203 -15.03 4.38 12.58
N LYS A 204 -14.98 5.57 11.96
CA LYS A 204 -14.80 6.82 12.70
C LYS A 204 -15.88 6.92 13.77
N LYS A 205 -15.48 7.26 15.00
CA LYS A 205 -16.44 7.56 16.06
C LYS A 205 -17.28 8.72 15.55
N ARG A 206 -18.61 8.55 15.50
CA ARG A 206 -19.50 9.71 15.39
C ARG A 206 -19.22 10.51 16.66
N VAL A 207 -18.53 11.64 16.53
CA VAL A 207 -18.52 12.63 17.60
C VAL A 207 -19.99 12.93 17.84
N ALA A 208 -20.44 12.66 19.06
CA ALA A 208 -21.81 12.87 19.47
C ALA A 208 -22.24 14.28 19.03
N SER A 209 -23.26 14.35 18.18
CA SER A 209 -24.25 15.41 18.27
C SER A 209 -24.85 15.31 19.68
N GLY A 210 -24.25 16.05 20.61
CA GLY A 210 -24.73 16.30 21.96
C GLY A 210 -24.61 17.80 22.18
#